data_AF-A0A9R0RM88-F1
#
_entry.id   AF-A0A9R0RM88-F1
#
_cell.length_a   1.000
_cell.length_b   1.000
_cell.length_c   1.000
_cell.angle_alpha   90.00
_cell.angle_beta   90.00
_cell.angle_gamma   90.00
#
_symmetry.space_group_name_H-M   'P 1'
#
loop_
_entity.id
_entity.type
_entity.pdbx_description
1 polymer ?
#
loop_
_entity_poly.entity_id
_entity_poly.type
_entity_poly.pdbx_seq_one_letter_code
_entity_poly.pdbx_strand_id
1 'polypeptide(L)'
;MLDYNVLGGKLNRGLAVVESYKSLKAGSEPSEEEEFLACVLGWGIEWLQAYFLILDDIMDNSQTRRGKPCWYRLPKVGLIAINDGLLLRSQISRIFKRYFYGKPYYVDLLDLFNEVEFKTTSGELLDQITTSEGQKDLSKYTVDVYRRIVEYKTAYYSFYLPVKENVGCALLLSGRNLDDYVQVKHILVEMGVYFQSQDDYLDCFGDPEVMGKVGTDIEDFKCSWLFVQALVRVDERQKDILFENYGKSDPACVAKVKALYKELNLERVFSEYESETYEKLISDIEAQPNEAVQAVLKSFLHKIYRRRK
;
A
#
# COMPACT_ATOMS: atom_id res chain seq x y z
N MET A 1 -6.91 12.33 -18.17
CA MET A 1 -7.29 11.49 -17.02
C MET A 1 -6.33 10.31 -16.87
N LEU A 2 -6.26 9.36 -17.82
CA LEU A 2 -5.35 8.20 -17.73
C LEU A 2 -3.88 8.60 -17.52
N ASP A 3 -3.30 9.38 -18.43
CA ASP A 3 -1.90 9.81 -18.35
C ASP A 3 -1.58 10.61 -17.07
N TYR A 4 -2.59 11.25 -16.48
CA TYR A 4 -2.42 12.04 -15.27
C TYR A 4 -2.35 11.15 -14.02
N ASN A 5 -3.22 10.14 -13.95
CA ASN A 5 -3.44 9.35 -12.73
C ASN A 5 -2.72 8.00 -12.74
N VAL A 6 -2.50 7.42 -13.91
CA VAL A 6 -1.86 6.10 -14.05
C VAL A 6 -0.34 6.27 -14.17
N LEU A 7 0.15 7.32 -14.82
CA LEU A 7 1.58 7.61 -14.94
C LEU A 7 2.07 8.51 -13.78
N GLY A 8 3.40 8.64 -13.66
CA GLY A 8 4.07 9.51 -12.69
C GLY A 8 4.37 8.88 -11.33
N GLY A 9 3.92 7.64 -11.10
CA GLY A 9 4.41 6.80 -10.00
C GLY A 9 5.72 6.10 -10.35
N LYS A 10 6.28 5.33 -9.39
CA LYS A 10 7.48 4.51 -9.61
C LYS A 10 7.19 3.19 -10.35
N LEU A 11 5.91 2.85 -10.54
CA LEU A 11 5.44 1.60 -11.12
C LEU A 11 5.98 0.34 -10.41
N ASN A 12 6.32 0.45 -9.12
CA ASN A 12 6.95 -0.65 -8.38
C ASN A 12 6.07 -1.91 -8.37
N ARG A 13 4.73 -1.77 -8.30
CA ARG A 13 3.80 -2.89 -8.26
C ARG A 13 3.71 -3.56 -9.63
N GLY A 14 3.60 -2.77 -10.69
CA GLY A 14 3.59 -3.27 -12.07
C GLY A 14 4.92 -3.89 -12.49
N LEU A 15 6.06 -3.28 -12.14
CA LEU A 15 7.39 -3.83 -12.43
C LEU A 15 7.68 -5.09 -11.64
N ALA A 16 7.23 -5.14 -10.39
CA ALA A 16 7.30 -6.33 -9.57
C ALA A 16 6.63 -7.54 -10.23
N VAL A 17 5.58 -7.32 -11.04
CA VAL A 17 4.95 -8.41 -11.79
C VAL A 17 5.93 -9.02 -12.79
N VAL A 18 6.51 -8.17 -13.64
CA VAL A 18 7.45 -8.58 -14.69
C VAL A 18 8.70 -9.24 -14.10
N GLU A 19 9.26 -8.70 -13.02
CA GLU A 19 10.42 -9.26 -12.33
C GLU A 19 10.14 -10.61 -11.68
N SER A 20 8.97 -10.74 -11.04
CA SER A 20 8.55 -11.99 -10.42
C SER A 20 8.39 -13.08 -11.47
N TYR A 21 7.77 -12.75 -12.60
CA TYR A 21 7.60 -13.69 -13.70
C TYR A 21 8.95 -14.18 -14.25
N LYS A 22 9.88 -13.27 -14.52
CA LYS A 22 11.24 -13.60 -14.99
C LYS A 22 11.98 -14.52 -14.02
N SER A 23 11.88 -14.24 -12.72
CA SER A 23 12.55 -15.01 -11.68
C SER A 23 11.98 -16.44 -11.54
N LEU A 24 10.67 -16.60 -11.73
CA LEU A 24 9.99 -17.90 -11.61
C LEU A 24 10.21 -18.80 -12.84
N LYS A 25 10.58 -18.25 -14.00
CA LYS A 25 10.79 -19.02 -15.25
C LYS A 25 12.09 -19.86 -15.30
N ALA A 26 12.72 -20.11 -14.15
CA ALA A 26 13.81 -21.06 -13.92
C ALA A 26 14.91 -21.10 -15.01
N GLY A 27 15.39 -19.93 -15.44
CA GLY A 27 16.54 -19.81 -16.35
C GLY A 27 16.23 -19.84 -17.86
N SER A 28 14.95 -19.79 -18.25
CA SER A 28 14.57 -19.52 -19.64
C SER A 28 14.04 -18.10 -19.80
N GLU A 29 14.38 -17.43 -20.90
CA GLU A 29 13.85 -16.09 -21.18
C GLU A 29 12.35 -16.15 -21.51
N PRO A 30 11.54 -15.22 -21.00
CA PRO A 30 10.17 -15.00 -21.48
C PRO A 30 10.17 -14.77 -23.00
N SER A 31 9.20 -15.37 -23.69
CA SER A 31 8.86 -14.92 -25.05
C SER A 31 8.29 -13.50 -25.01
N GLU A 32 8.30 -12.82 -26.16
CA GLU A 32 7.70 -11.48 -26.29
C GLU A 32 6.22 -11.48 -25.88
N GLU A 33 5.46 -12.54 -26.17
CA GLU A 33 4.05 -12.66 -25.73
C GLU A 33 3.95 -12.74 -24.21
N GLU A 34 4.77 -13.57 -23.56
CA GLU A 34 4.75 -13.73 -22.10
C GLU A 34 5.16 -12.43 -21.39
N GLU A 35 6.20 -11.75 -21.88
CA GLU A 35 6.62 -10.46 -21.32
C GLU A 35 5.56 -9.38 -21.52
N PHE A 36 4.91 -9.35 -22.68
CA PHE A 36 3.79 -8.46 -22.93
C PHE A 36 2.62 -8.74 -21.99
N LEU A 37 2.23 -10.00 -21.81
CA LEU A 37 1.15 -10.38 -20.89
C LEU A 37 1.49 -10.04 -19.43
N ALA A 38 2.74 -10.26 -18.99
CA ALA A 38 3.19 -9.82 -17.66
C ALA A 38 3.11 -8.30 -17.51
N CYS A 39 3.48 -7.53 -18.55
CA CYS A 39 3.29 -6.08 -18.53
C CYS A 39 1.80 -5.69 -18.43
N VAL A 40 0.90 -6.39 -19.13
CA VAL A 40 -0.54 -6.13 -19.08
C VAL A 40 -1.09 -6.37 -17.67
N LEU A 41 -0.67 -7.44 -16.99
CA LEU A 41 -1.03 -7.68 -15.58
C LEU A 41 -0.53 -6.56 -14.68
N GLY A 42 0.75 -6.19 -14.83
CA GLY A 42 1.36 -5.11 -14.07
C GLY A 42 0.60 -3.78 -14.23
N TRP A 43 0.17 -3.45 -15.45
CA TRP A 43 -0.68 -2.29 -15.71
C TRP A 43 -2.07 -2.43 -15.09
N GLY A 44 -2.64 -3.64 -15.02
CA GLY A 44 -3.88 -3.89 -14.28
C GLY A 44 -3.77 -3.44 -12.83
N ILE A 45 -2.69 -3.81 -12.14
CA ILE A 45 -2.43 -3.40 -10.75
C ILE A 45 -2.23 -1.88 -10.65
N GLU A 46 -1.47 -1.26 -11.55
CA GLU A 46 -1.27 0.20 -11.54
C GLU A 46 -2.57 0.97 -11.81
N TRP A 47 -3.46 0.43 -12.63
CA TRP A 47 -4.81 0.97 -12.84
C TRP A 47 -5.70 0.83 -11.62
N LEU A 48 -5.67 -0.32 -10.93
CA LEU A 48 -6.38 -0.51 -9.67
C LEU A 48 -5.89 0.46 -8.60
N GLN A 49 -4.57 0.62 -8.49
CA GLN A 49 -4.00 1.60 -7.59
C GLN A 49 -4.46 3.01 -7.95
N ALA A 50 -4.36 3.41 -9.22
CA ALA A 50 -4.78 4.75 -9.65
C ALA A 50 -6.26 5.01 -9.36
N TYR A 51 -7.13 4.00 -9.52
CA TYR A 51 -8.53 4.06 -9.10
C TYR A 51 -8.66 4.39 -7.61
N PHE A 52 -8.00 3.61 -6.74
CA PHE A 52 -8.04 3.84 -5.30
C PHE A 52 -7.53 5.22 -4.93
N LEU A 53 -6.39 5.63 -5.49
CA LEU A 53 -5.76 6.91 -5.18
C LEU A 53 -6.62 8.12 -5.55
N ILE A 54 -7.38 8.07 -6.64
CA ILE A 54 -8.30 9.16 -6.99
C ILE A 54 -9.40 9.31 -5.93
N LEU A 55 -9.96 8.20 -5.45
CA LEU A 55 -11.03 8.24 -4.46
C LEU A 55 -10.50 8.59 -3.06
N ASP A 56 -9.36 8.01 -2.68
CA ASP A 56 -8.62 8.30 -1.44
C ASP A 56 -8.29 9.80 -1.35
N ASP A 57 -7.76 10.40 -2.42
CA ASP A 57 -7.49 11.84 -2.48
C ASP A 57 -8.72 12.71 -2.20
N ILE A 58 -9.91 12.26 -2.62
CA ILE A 58 -11.18 12.96 -2.37
C ILE A 58 -11.62 12.76 -0.92
N MET A 59 -11.60 11.53 -0.42
CA MET A 59 -12.03 11.19 0.95
C MET A 59 -11.13 11.87 1.99
N ASP A 60 -9.82 11.89 1.74
CA ASP A 60 -8.81 12.48 2.62
C ASP A 60 -8.56 13.96 2.32
N ASN A 61 -9.37 14.58 1.45
CA ASN A 61 -9.28 16.01 1.12
C ASN A 61 -7.86 16.46 0.71
N SER A 62 -7.08 15.56 0.09
CA SER A 62 -5.67 15.74 -0.25
C SER A 62 -5.44 16.88 -1.25
N GLN A 63 -4.29 17.57 -1.16
CA GLN A 63 -3.95 18.69 -2.05
C GLN A 63 -3.13 18.24 -3.26
N THR A 64 -2.10 17.43 -3.01
CA THR A 64 -1.10 17.05 -4.02
C THR A 64 -0.80 15.56 -3.98
N ARG A 65 -0.59 14.96 -5.16
CA ARG A 65 -0.11 13.60 -5.33
C ARG A 65 0.91 13.53 -6.47
N ARG A 66 2.02 12.81 -6.25
CA ARG A 66 3.10 12.63 -7.24
C ARG A 66 3.63 13.98 -7.77
N GLY A 67 3.76 14.98 -6.88
CA GLY A 67 4.27 16.32 -7.22
C GLY A 67 3.32 17.18 -8.05
N LYS A 68 2.05 16.82 -8.17
CA LYS A 68 1.02 17.57 -8.90
C LYS A 68 -0.25 17.71 -8.05
N PRO A 69 -1.16 18.65 -8.35
CA PRO A 69 -2.47 18.70 -7.69
C PRO A 69 -3.22 17.37 -7.84
N CYS A 70 -3.92 16.93 -6.79
CA CYS A 70 -4.80 15.77 -6.87
C CYS A 70 -5.84 15.96 -8.00
N TRP A 71 -6.26 14.86 -8.65
CA TRP A 71 -7.08 14.95 -9.87
C TRP A 71 -8.36 15.78 -9.67
N TYR A 72 -9.06 15.56 -8.55
CA TYR A 72 -10.28 16.28 -8.21
C TYR A 72 -10.06 17.77 -7.88
N ARG A 73 -8.83 18.19 -7.58
CA ARG A 73 -8.47 19.59 -7.32
C ARG A 73 -8.33 20.41 -8.60
N LEU A 74 -8.26 19.78 -9.77
CA LEU A 74 -8.14 20.51 -11.02
C LEU A 74 -9.44 21.28 -11.33
N PRO A 75 -9.37 22.56 -11.77
CA PRO A 75 -10.55 23.44 -11.92
C PRO A 75 -11.67 22.90 -12.81
N LYS A 76 -11.35 22.04 -13.79
CA LYS A 76 -12.31 21.46 -14.73
C LYS A 76 -12.75 20.03 -14.38
N VAL A 77 -12.23 19.47 -13.29
CA VAL A 77 -12.48 18.08 -12.87
C VAL A 77 -13.44 18.07 -11.69
N GLY A 78 -13.03 18.59 -10.52
CA GLY A 78 -13.87 18.52 -9.33
C GLY A 78 -14.31 17.08 -9.02
N LEU A 79 -15.57 16.90 -8.62
CA LEU A 79 -16.13 15.59 -8.28
C LEU A 79 -16.40 14.67 -9.49
N ILE A 80 -16.18 15.13 -10.73
CA ILE A 80 -16.16 14.23 -11.91
C ILE A 80 -15.10 13.14 -11.72
N ALA A 81 -14.06 13.43 -10.94
CA ALA A 81 -13.03 12.50 -10.52
C ALA A 81 -13.58 11.17 -9.95
N ILE A 82 -14.75 11.18 -9.29
CA ILE A 82 -15.38 9.96 -8.78
C ILE A 82 -15.69 9.00 -9.93
N ASN A 83 -16.35 9.50 -10.98
CA ASN A 83 -16.66 8.71 -12.17
C ASN A 83 -15.40 8.31 -12.94
N ASP A 84 -14.39 9.18 -12.99
CA ASP A 84 -13.11 8.86 -13.60
C ASP A 84 -12.39 7.69 -12.90
N GLY A 85 -12.46 7.63 -11.57
CA GLY A 85 -12.01 6.47 -10.80
C GLY A 85 -12.77 5.19 -11.17
N LEU A 86 -14.10 5.25 -11.21
CA LEU A 86 -14.92 4.09 -11.63
C LEU A 86 -14.62 3.63 -13.07
N LEU A 87 -14.25 4.57 -13.94
CA LEU A 87 -13.82 4.26 -15.30
C LEU A 87 -12.47 3.51 -15.30
N LEU A 88 -11.51 3.91 -14.47
CA LEU A 88 -10.25 3.18 -14.29
C LEU A 88 -10.51 1.74 -13.83
N ARG A 89 -11.29 1.54 -12.76
CA ARG A 89 -11.67 0.20 -12.30
C ARG A 89 -12.29 -0.64 -13.42
N SER A 90 -13.22 -0.07 -14.17
CA SER A 90 -13.97 -0.77 -15.22
C SER A 90 -13.11 -1.21 -16.41
N GLN A 91 -12.00 -0.53 -16.68
CA GLN A 91 -11.13 -0.84 -17.80
C GLN A 91 -10.23 -2.04 -17.53
N ILE A 92 -9.96 -2.37 -16.27
CA ILE A 92 -9.17 -3.54 -15.88
C ILE A 92 -9.82 -4.81 -16.42
N SER A 93 -11.12 -4.99 -16.21
CA SER A 93 -11.86 -6.16 -16.74
C SER A 93 -11.90 -6.19 -18.27
N ARG A 94 -11.88 -5.02 -18.93
CA ARG A 94 -11.81 -4.92 -20.40
C ARG A 94 -10.45 -5.34 -20.93
N ILE A 95 -9.37 -4.87 -20.29
CA ILE A 95 -8.00 -5.26 -20.61
C ILE A 95 -7.86 -6.77 -20.39
N PHE A 96 -8.33 -7.28 -19.25
CA PHE A 96 -8.20 -8.69 -18.93
C PHE A 96 -8.95 -9.58 -19.91
N LYS A 97 -10.20 -9.22 -20.24
CA LYS A 97 -10.97 -9.91 -21.27
C LYS A 97 -10.31 -9.84 -22.65
N ARG A 98 -9.63 -8.75 -23.00
CA ARG A 98 -8.96 -8.61 -24.30
C ARG A 98 -7.75 -9.53 -24.44
N TYR A 99 -6.95 -9.68 -23.39
CA TYR A 99 -5.64 -10.33 -23.48
C TYR A 99 -5.57 -11.73 -22.86
N PHE A 100 -6.47 -12.04 -21.91
CA PHE A 100 -6.45 -13.32 -21.21
C PHE A 100 -7.69 -14.19 -21.48
N TYR A 101 -8.70 -13.70 -22.20
CA TYR A 101 -9.84 -14.53 -22.56
C TYR A 101 -9.40 -15.76 -23.37
N GLY A 102 -9.87 -16.93 -22.94
CA GLY A 102 -9.47 -18.22 -23.52
C GLY A 102 -8.20 -18.83 -22.91
N LYS A 103 -7.44 -18.10 -22.08
CA LYS A 103 -6.37 -18.69 -21.26
C LYS A 103 -7.02 -19.49 -20.11
N PRO A 104 -6.45 -20.64 -19.70
CA PRO A 104 -7.06 -21.52 -18.69
C PRO A 104 -7.24 -20.85 -17.32
N TYR A 105 -6.42 -19.84 -17.01
CA TYR A 105 -6.40 -19.10 -15.75
C TYR A 105 -7.19 -17.79 -15.76
N TYR A 106 -7.97 -17.51 -16.81
CA TYR A 106 -8.70 -16.24 -16.94
C TYR A 106 -9.67 -15.99 -15.77
N VAL A 107 -10.37 -17.04 -15.32
CA VAL A 107 -11.33 -16.94 -14.21
C VAL A 107 -10.59 -16.70 -12.90
N ASP A 108 -9.55 -17.47 -12.62
CA ASP A 108 -8.74 -17.31 -11.40
C ASP A 108 -8.11 -15.91 -11.32
N LEU A 109 -7.65 -15.37 -12.44
CA LEU A 109 -7.11 -14.02 -12.52
C LEU A 109 -8.16 -12.96 -12.15
N LEU A 110 -9.38 -13.06 -12.70
CA LEU A 110 -10.46 -12.13 -12.38
C LEU A 110 -10.90 -12.25 -10.92
N ASP A 111 -11.04 -13.47 -10.40
CA ASP A 111 -11.44 -13.72 -9.02
C ASP A 111 -10.40 -13.18 -8.04
N LEU A 112 -9.11 -13.40 -8.31
CA LEU A 112 -8.02 -12.84 -7.53
C LEU A 112 -8.08 -11.31 -7.49
N PHE A 113 -8.29 -10.66 -8.64
CA PHE A 113 -8.38 -9.21 -8.72
C PHE A 113 -9.55 -8.66 -7.91
N ASN A 114 -10.72 -9.26 -8.07
CA ASN A 114 -11.93 -8.87 -7.35
C ASN A 114 -11.80 -9.13 -5.84
N GLU A 115 -11.17 -10.24 -5.43
CA GLU A 115 -10.93 -10.55 -4.02
C GLU A 115 -10.02 -9.51 -3.37
N VAL A 116 -8.94 -9.12 -4.06
CA VAL A 116 -8.02 -8.10 -3.55
C VAL A 116 -8.67 -6.72 -3.55
N GLU A 117 -9.41 -6.35 -4.59
CA GLU A 117 -10.18 -5.11 -4.60
C GLU A 117 -11.19 -5.05 -3.44
N PHE A 118 -11.88 -6.16 -3.17
CA PHE A 118 -12.78 -6.28 -2.03
C PHE A 118 -12.06 -6.10 -0.70
N LYS A 119 -10.88 -6.71 -0.53
CA LYS A 119 -10.07 -6.53 0.68
C LYS A 119 -9.61 -5.08 0.85
N THR A 120 -9.17 -4.44 -0.22
CA THR A 120 -8.72 -3.05 -0.17
C THR A 120 -9.85 -2.09 0.11
N THR A 121 -11.02 -2.25 -0.52
CA THR A 121 -12.21 -1.45 -0.19
C THR A 121 -12.70 -1.71 1.24
N SER A 122 -12.57 -2.94 1.76
CA SER A 122 -12.86 -3.26 3.16
C SER A 122 -11.88 -2.59 4.11
N GLY A 123 -10.59 -2.55 3.76
CA GLY A 123 -9.56 -1.83 4.52
C GLY A 123 -9.81 -0.32 4.53
N GLU A 124 -10.21 0.25 3.39
CA GLU A 124 -10.61 1.65 3.29
C GLU A 124 -11.83 1.96 4.15
N LEU A 125 -12.84 1.07 4.14
CA LEU A 125 -13.98 1.19 5.05
C LEU A 125 -13.52 1.21 6.51
N LEU A 126 -12.64 0.29 6.91
CA LEU A 126 -12.11 0.24 8.28
C LEU A 126 -11.36 1.52 8.66
N ASP A 127 -10.57 2.09 7.74
CA ASP A 127 -9.90 3.38 7.94
C ASP A 127 -10.94 4.47 8.23
N GLN A 128 -11.87 4.68 7.29
CA GLN A 128 -12.85 5.76 7.35
C GLN A 128 -13.80 5.67 8.55
N ILE A 129 -14.29 4.48 8.94
CA ILE A 129 -15.15 4.34 10.13
C ILE A 129 -14.39 4.51 11.45
N THR A 130 -13.08 4.31 11.43
CA THR A 130 -12.20 4.53 12.59
C THR A 130 -11.86 6.02 12.74
N THR A 131 -11.76 6.74 11.62
CA THR A 131 -11.33 8.15 11.57
C THR A 131 -12.49 9.15 11.42
N SER A 132 -13.73 8.68 11.42
CA SER A 132 -14.92 9.51 11.13
C SER A 132 -15.04 10.77 12.00
N GLU A 133 -15.13 11.93 11.32
CA GLU A 133 -15.35 13.25 11.94
C GLU A 133 -16.56 13.23 12.88
N GLY A 134 -16.33 13.45 14.17
CA GLY A 134 -17.37 13.56 15.20
C GLY A 134 -17.32 12.49 16.28
N GLN A 135 -16.71 11.32 16.03
CA GLN A 135 -16.39 10.36 17.08
C GLN A 135 -14.96 10.59 17.58
N LYS A 136 -14.79 11.49 18.55
CA LYS A 136 -13.50 11.84 19.19
C LYS A 136 -12.94 10.75 20.12
N ASP A 137 -13.31 9.49 19.91
CA ASP A 137 -12.89 8.41 20.78
C ASP A 137 -11.58 7.80 20.30
N LEU A 138 -10.49 8.51 20.58
CA LEU A 138 -9.12 8.06 20.32
C LEU A 138 -8.75 6.78 21.09
N SER A 139 -9.56 6.33 22.05
CA SER A 139 -9.33 5.05 22.73
C SER A 139 -9.50 3.83 21.80
N LYS A 140 -10.19 4.00 20.67
CA LYS A 140 -10.34 2.95 19.64
C LYS A 140 -9.05 2.70 18.85
N TYR A 141 -8.08 3.61 18.92
CA TYR A 141 -6.88 3.55 18.09
C TYR A 141 -5.88 2.63 18.78
N THR A 142 -5.95 1.36 18.45
CA THR A 142 -5.04 0.34 18.98
C THR A 142 -4.10 -0.16 17.90
N VAL A 143 -2.98 -0.74 18.30
CA VAL A 143 -2.03 -1.39 17.39
C VAL A 143 -2.72 -2.47 16.55
N ASP A 144 -3.69 -3.19 17.11
CA ASP A 144 -4.44 -4.23 16.39
C ASP A 144 -5.39 -3.63 15.34
N VAL A 145 -6.06 -2.52 15.66
CA VAL A 145 -6.93 -1.81 14.69
C VAL A 145 -6.08 -1.26 13.56
N TYR A 146 -4.97 -0.59 13.87
CA TYR A 146 -3.99 -0.11 12.88
C TYR A 146 -3.54 -1.25 11.97
N ARG A 147 -3.07 -2.36 12.55
CA ARG A 147 -2.59 -3.53 11.80
C ARG A 147 -3.66 -4.08 10.85
N ARG A 148 -4.92 -4.17 11.30
CA ARG A 148 -6.03 -4.63 10.46
C ARG A 148 -6.34 -3.67 9.31
N ILE A 149 -6.35 -2.36 9.56
CA ILE A 149 -6.54 -1.36 8.52
C ILE A 149 -5.46 -1.53 7.45
N VAL A 150 -4.19 -1.55 7.87
CA VAL A 150 -3.05 -1.63 6.97
C VAL A 150 -2.96 -2.94 6.20
N GLU A 151 -3.22 -4.06 6.86
CA GLU A 151 -3.23 -5.37 6.20
C GLU A 151 -4.22 -5.37 5.01
N TYR A 152 -5.45 -4.89 5.25
CA TYR A 152 -6.51 -4.89 4.25
C TYR A 152 -6.35 -3.78 3.21
N LYS A 153 -6.13 -2.53 3.65
CA LYS A 153 -6.03 -1.34 2.80
C LYS A 153 -4.79 -1.37 1.92
N THR A 154 -3.64 -1.81 2.43
CA THR A 154 -2.36 -1.66 1.73
C THR A 154 -1.70 -2.99 1.36
N ALA A 155 -1.59 -3.92 2.29
CA ALA A 155 -0.70 -5.07 2.11
C ALA A 155 -1.15 -6.02 0.99
N TYR A 156 -2.46 -6.30 0.91
CA TYR A 156 -2.99 -7.22 -0.11
C TYR A 156 -2.76 -6.74 -1.54
N TYR A 157 -3.12 -5.51 -1.90
CA TYR A 157 -2.95 -5.05 -3.29
C TYR A 157 -1.51 -4.65 -3.63
N SER A 158 -0.70 -4.27 -2.63
CA SER A 158 0.64 -3.74 -2.87
C SER A 158 1.73 -4.80 -2.92
N PHE A 159 1.58 -5.88 -2.16
CA PHE A 159 2.60 -6.92 -2.02
C PHE A 159 2.06 -8.28 -2.40
N TYR A 160 0.91 -8.67 -1.85
CA TYR A 160 0.33 -9.97 -2.15
C TYR A 160 -0.16 -10.10 -3.59
N LEU A 161 -0.88 -9.13 -4.14
CA LEU A 161 -1.43 -9.20 -5.49
C LEU A 161 -0.34 -9.29 -6.57
N PRO A 162 0.71 -8.45 -6.58
CA PRO A 162 1.77 -8.58 -7.58
C PRO A 162 2.43 -9.96 -7.52
N VAL A 163 2.72 -10.49 -6.33
CA VAL A 163 3.35 -11.81 -6.23
C VAL A 163 2.34 -12.91 -6.52
N LYS A 164 1.10 -12.86 -6.05
CA LYS A 164 0.10 -13.91 -6.32
C LYS A 164 -0.44 -13.87 -7.74
N GLU A 165 -0.45 -12.75 -8.43
CA GLU A 165 -0.74 -12.73 -9.87
C GLU A 165 0.40 -13.35 -10.67
N ASN A 166 1.65 -13.25 -10.24
CA ASN A 166 2.76 -13.88 -10.97
C ASN A 166 3.07 -15.27 -10.52
N VAL A 167 2.94 -15.57 -9.25
CA VAL A 167 2.90 -16.93 -8.75
C VAL A 167 1.64 -17.56 -9.36
N GLY A 168 0.47 -16.97 -9.27
CA GLY A 168 -0.74 -17.41 -9.98
C GLY A 168 -0.54 -17.60 -11.49
N CYS A 169 -0.12 -16.59 -12.25
CA CYS A 169 0.08 -16.72 -13.69
C CYS A 169 1.29 -17.58 -14.05
N ALA A 170 2.45 -17.48 -13.40
CA ALA A 170 3.61 -18.35 -13.68
C ALA A 170 3.36 -19.79 -13.20
N LEU A 171 2.67 -20.01 -12.09
CA LEU A 171 2.24 -21.34 -11.64
C LEU A 171 1.12 -21.88 -12.52
N LEU A 172 0.17 -21.08 -12.98
CA LEU A 172 -0.88 -21.51 -13.90
C LEU A 172 -0.33 -21.73 -15.32
N LEU A 173 0.73 -21.01 -15.70
CA LEU A 173 1.53 -21.26 -16.91
C LEU A 173 2.49 -22.45 -16.72
N SER A 174 2.93 -22.77 -15.50
CA SER A 174 3.81 -23.90 -15.18
C SER A 174 3.11 -25.14 -14.58
N GLY A 175 1.79 -25.12 -14.44
CA GLY A 175 0.97 -26.19 -13.82
C GLY A 175 1.15 -26.44 -12.31
N ARG A 176 1.52 -25.45 -11.49
CA ARG A 176 1.73 -25.59 -10.03
C ARG A 176 0.56 -25.01 -9.21
N ASN A 177 0.35 -25.49 -7.97
CA ASN A 177 -0.79 -25.09 -7.13
C ASN A 177 -0.48 -23.86 -6.24
N LEU A 178 -1.49 -23.01 -6.06
CA LEU A 178 -1.47 -21.80 -5.22
C LEU A 178 -1.43 -22.10 -3.71
N ASP A 179 -1.90 -23.27 -3.28
CA ASP A 179 -1.98 -23.65 -1.86
C ASP A 179 -0.61 -23.80 -1.19
N ASP A 180 0.46 -24.01 -1.96
CA ASP A 180 1.83 -24.13 -1.46
C ASP A 180 2.41 -22.80 -0.92
N TYR A 181 1.69 -21.68 -1.06
CA TYR A 181 2.20 -20.31 -0.85
C TYR A 181 1.59 -19.57 0.35
N VAL A 182 0.97 -20.28 1.30
CA VAL A 182 0.41 -19.67 2.53
C VAL A 182 1.47 -18.89 3.31
N GLN A 183 2.70 -19.43 3.40
CA GLN A 183 3.81 -18.75 4.08
C GLN A 183 4.26 -17.49 3.32
N VAL A 184 4.28 -17.56 1.98
CA VAL A 184 4.61 -16.41 1.13
C VAL A 184 3.58 -15.29 1.30
N LYS A 185 2.29 -15.62 1.42
CA LYS A 185 1.25 -14.65 1.77
C LYS A 185 1.57 -13.94 3.08
N HIS A 186 1.92 -14.68 4.13
CA HIS A 186 2.23 -14.09 5.44
C HIS A 186 3.41 -13.11 5.33
N ILE A 187 4.50 -13.50 4.67
CA ILE A 187 5.68 -12.64 4.47
C ILE A 187 5.30 -11.35 3.72
N LEU A 188 4.52 -11.46 2.64
CA LEU A 188 4.09 -10.30 1.85
C LEU A 188 3.14 -9.38 2.60
N VAL A 189 2.28 -9.94 3.45
CA VAL A 189 1.42 -9.14 4.33
C VAL A 189 2.27 -8.39 5.35
N GLU A 190 3.24 -9.04 5.99
CA GLU A 190 4.17 -8.38 6.93
C GLU A 190 5.00 -7.29 6.24
N MET A 191 5.49 -7.53 5.02
CA MET A 191 6.14 -6.48 4.21
C MET A 191 5.22 -5.29 3.95
N GLY A 192 3.94 -5.54 3.69
CA GLY A 192 2.95 -4.49 3.49
C GLY A 192 2.67 -3.68 4.76
N VAL A 193 2.61 -4.35 5.92
CA VAL A 193 2.50 -3.67 7.22
C VAL A 193 3.71 -2.80 7.48
N TYR A 194 4.91 -3.34 7.27
CA TYR A 194 6.15 -2.57 7.37
C TYR A 194 6.15 -1.36 6.43
N PHE A 195 5.80 -1.56 5.14
CA PHE A 195 5.78 -0.50 4.14
C PHE A 195 4.85 0.66 4.50
N GLN A 196 3.66 0.37 5.05
CA GLN A 196 2.73 1.40 5.49
C GLN A 196 3.22 2.09 6.77
N SER A 197 3.81 1.36 7.72
CA SER A 197 4.45 1.98 8.89
C SER A 197 5.57 2.95 8.48
N GLN A 198 6.30 2.65 7.40
CA GLN A 198 7.24 3.63 6.83
C GLN A 198 6.53 4.83 6.22
N ASP A 199 5.35 4.65 5.62
CA ASP A 199 4.60 5.75 5.00
C ASP A 199 4.12 6.73 6.06
N ASP A 200 3.51 6.24 7.13
CA ASP A 200 3.04 7.01 8.27
C ASP A 200 4.21 7.74 8.98
N TYR A 201 5.36 7.08 9.10
CA TYR A 201 6.57 7.72 9.61
C TYR A 201 7.02 8.88 8.71
N LEU A 202 7.10 8.64 7.41
CA LEU A 202 7.52 9.63 6.42
C LEU A 202 6.48 10.75 6.24
N ASP A 203 5.20 10.51 6.52
CA ASP A 203 4.16 11.54 6.48
C ASP A 203 4.45 12.64 7.54
N CYS A 204 4.86 12.23 8.74
CA CYS A 204 5.18 13.17 9.81
C CYS A 204 6.60 13.75 9.75
N PHE A 205 7.60 12.88 9.50
CA PHE A 205 9.04 13.19 9.61
C PHE A 205 9.78 13.29 8.28
N GLY A 206 9.15 12.88 7.17
CA GLY A 206 9.76 12.96 5.84
C GLY A 206 9.82 14.38 5.29
N ASP A 207 10.73 14.59 4.35
CA ASP A 207 10.85 15.84 3.62
C ASP A 207 9.74 15.94 2.54
N PRO A 208 8.85 16.95 2.59
CA PRO A 208 7.77 17.11 1.62
C PRO A 208 8.25 17.19 0.16
N GLU A 209 9.44 17.76 -0.10
CA GLU A 209 9.99 17.86 -1.45
C GLU A 209 10.37 16.48 -2.01
N VAL A 210 10.86 15.60 -1.14
CA VAL A 210 11.25 14.23 -1.48
C VAL A 210 10.03 13.31 -1.60
N MET A 211 9.03 13.52 -0.73
CA MET A 211 7.77 12.78 -0.72
C MET A 211 6.83 13.18 -1.86
N GLY A 212 6.93 14.43 -2.34
CA GLY A 212 6.03 14.98 -3.35
C GLY A 212 4.58 15.15 -2.86
N LYS A 213 4.39 15.14 -1.53
CA LYS A 213 3.16 15.47 -0.79
C LYS A 213 3.54 16.11 0.55
N VAL A 214 2.64 16.95 1.07
CA VAL A 214 2.67 17.40 2.47
C VAL A 214 1.93 16.37 3.28
N GLY A 215 2.52 15.89 4.39
CA GLY A 215 1.83 14.96 5.28
C GLY A 215 0.74 15.63 6.09
N THR A 216 -0.38 14.94 6.22
CA THR A 216 -1.63 15.46 6.83
C THR A 216 -2.24 14.47 7.83
N ASP A 217 -1.56 13.36 8.16
CA ASP A 217 -2.13 12.31 9.00
C ASP A 217 -2.61 12.81 10.38
N ILE A 218 -1.93 13.82 10.95
CA ILE A 218 -2.30 14.41 12.24
C ILE A 218 -3.58 15.22 12.10
N GLU A 219 -3.66 16.07 11.09
CA GLU A 219 -4.80 16.93 10.78
C GLU A 219 -6.04 16.11 10.40
N ASP A 220 -5.84 15.06 9.61
CA ASP A 220 -6.89 14.17 9.10
C ASP A 220 -7.31 13.11 10.13
N PHE A 221 -6.82 13.21 11.37
CA PHE A 221 -7.17 12.34 12.48
C PHE A 221 -6.92 10.85 12.14
N LYS A 222 -5.86 10.55 11.38
CA LYS A 222 -5.58 9.19 10.92
C LYS A 222 -5.14 8.29 12.06
N CYS A 223 -5.56 7.03 12.00
CA CYS A 223 -5.03 5.97 12.86
C CYS A 223 -3.65 5.57 12.33
N SER A 224 -2.65 6.42 12.52
CA SER A 224 -1.29 6.22 12.02
C SER A 224 -0.47 5.35 12.97
N TRP A 225 0.59 4.73 12.45
CA TRP A 225 1.57 3.99 13.25
C TRP A 225 2.14 4.86 14.36
N LEU A 226 2.50 6.12 14.04
CA LEU A 226 3.05 7.05 15.03
C LEU A 226 2.07 7.33 16.16
N PHE A 227 0.78 7.49 15.85
CA PHE A 227 -0.24 7.70 16.87
C PHE A 227 -0.35 6.50 17.81
N VAL A 228 -0.52 5.29 17.28
CA VAL A 228 -0.69 4.10 18.12
C VAL A 228 0.58 3.77 18.92
N GLN A 229 1.77 4.08 18.40
CA GLN A 229 3.02 3.93 19.14
C GLN A 229 3.20 5.00 20.22
N ALA A 230 2.73 6.23 19.99
CA ALA A 230 2.69 7.26 21.02
C ALA A 230 1.73 6.85 22.15
N LEU A 231 0.53 6.42 21.80
CA LEU A 231 -0.53 6.12 22.77
C LEU A 231 -0.13 5.05 23.81
N VAL A 232 0.67 4.06 23.41
CA VAL A 232 1.16 3.02 24.33
C VAL A 232 2.36 3.44 25.19
N ARG A 233 2.90 4.66 24.99
CA ARG A 233 4.10 5.19 25.67
C ARG A 233 3.86 6.45 26.48
N VAL A 234 2.78 7.19 26.22
CA VAL A 234 2.45 8.43 26.92
C VAL A 234 2.08 8.17 28.38
N ASP A 235 2.46 9.11 29.26
CA ASP A 235 1.81 9.27 30.56
C ASP A 235 0.46 10.00 30.45
N GLU A 236 -0.28 10.14 31.55
CA GLU A 236 -1.61 10.78 31.53
C GLU A 236 -1.56 12.24 31.04
N ARG A 237 -0.53 13.00 31.39
CA ARG A 237 -0.40 14.40 30.95
C ARG A 237 -0.12 14.47 29.44
N GLN A 238 0.79 13.63 28.96
CA GLN A 238 1.14 13.55 27.54
C GLN A 238 -0.04 13.03 26.71
N LYS A 239 -0.84 12.12 27.26
CA LYS A 239 -2.06 11.62 26.65
C LYS A 239 -3.10 12.73 26.47
N ASP A 240 -3.31 13.58 27.48
CA ASP A 240 -4.18 14.75 27.37
C ASP A 240 -3.70 15.69 26.26
N ILE A 241 -2.39 15.96 26.19
CA ILE A 241 -1.81 16.77 25.10
C ILE A 241 -2.08 16.12 23.74
N LEU A 242 -1.87 14.81 23.61
CA LEU A 242 -2.13 14.10 22.36
C LEU A 242 -3.62 14.21 21.96
N PHE A 243 -4.54 13.95 22.89
CA PHE A 243 -5.98 13.91 22.63
C PHE A 243 -6.58 15.30 22.35
N GLU A 244 -6.05 16.33 23.00
CA GLU A 244 -6.50 17.70 22.78
C GLU A 244 -6.03 18.27 21.45
N ASN A 245 -4.94 17.77 20.86
CA ASN A 245 -4.30 18.40 19.70
C ASN A 245 -4.37 17.57 18.41
N TYR A 246 -4.59 16.25 18.47
CA TYR A 246 -4.73 15.40 17.29
C TYR A 246 -6.05 15.66 16.54
N GLY A 247 -6.04 15.62 15.21
CA GLY A 247 -7.22 15.89 14.36
C GLY A 247 -7.59 17.35 14.23
N LYS A 248 -6.65 18.27 14.52
CA LYS A 248 -6.88 19.71 14.39
C LYS A 248 -6.00 20.26 13.29
N SER A 249 -6.61 20.95 12.34
CA SER A 249 -5.90 21.65 11.26
C SER A 249 -5.14 22.91 11.72
N ASP A 250 -5.22 23.28 13.00
CA ASP A 250 -4.42 24.38 13.56
C ASP A 250 -2.93 23.97 13.62
N PRO A 251 -2.03 24.68 12.92
CA PRO A 251 -0.60 24.37 12.91
C PRO A 251 0.03 24.31 14.31
N ALA A 252 -0.48 25.08 15.29
CA ALA A 252 0.01 25.03 16.66
C ALA A 252 -0.34 23.71 17.37
N CYS A 253 -1.49 23.12 17.04
CA CYS A 253 -1.90 21.81 17.54
C CYS A 253 -1.04 20.71 16.91
N VAL A 254 -0.85 20.74 15.60
CA VAL A 254 0.04 19.80 14.87
C VAL A 254 1.46 19.86 15.43
N ALA A 255 2.00 21.07 15.66
CA ALA A 255 3.33 21.25 16.23
C ALA A 255 3.48 20.62 17.62
N LYS A 256 2.46 20.68 18.48
CA LYS A 256 2.47 20.02 19.80
C LYS A 256 2.50 18.50 19.69
N VAL A 257 1.72 17.92 18.77
CA VAL A 257 1.75 16.48 18.52
C VAL A 257 3.13 16.05 18.03
N LYS A 258 3.71 16.76 17.05
CA LYS A 258 5.06 16.47 16.54
C LYS A 258 6.13 16.63 17.62
N ALA A 259 6.01 17.63 18.49
CA ALA A 259 6.92 17.82 19.62
C ALA A 259 6.83 16.66 20.62
N LEU A 260 5.63 16.19 20.92
CA LEU A 260 5.42 15.01 21.76
C LEU A 260 6.02 13.74 21.15
N TYR A 261 5.85 13.53 19.83
CA TYR A 261 6.49 12.39 19.15
C TYR A 261 8.03 12.43 19.26
N LYS A 262 8.63 13.62 19.24
CA LYS A 262 10.07 13.80 19.48
C LYS A 262 10.45 13.53 20.94
N GLU A 263 9.67 14.02 21.90
CA GLU A 263 9.88 13.75 23.33
C GLU A 263 9.86 12.25 23.64
N LEU A 264 8.93 11.51 23.01
CA LEU A 264 8.82 10.05 23.10
C LEU A 264 9.88 9.29 22.28
N ASN A 265 10.79 10.01 21.59
CA ASN A 265 11.81 9.46 20.70
C ASN A 265 11.26 8.47 19.66
N LEU A 266 10.11 8.77 19.04
CA LEU A 266 9.49 7.86 18.08
C LEU A 266 10.33 7.62 16.82
N GLU A 267 11.26 8.53 16.47
CA GLU A 267 12.26 8.29 15.42
C GLU A 267 13.16 7.10 15.75
N ARG A 268 13.59 6.98 17.01
CA ARG A 268 14.38 5.83 17.48
C ARG A 268 13.53 4.57 17.52
N VAL A 269 12.31 4.65 18.05
CA VAL A 269 11.38 3.51 18.10
C VAL A 269 11.13 2.96 16.70
N PHE A 270 10.96 3.84 15.71
CA PHE A 270 10.80 3.45 14.32
C PHE A 270 12.07 2.81 13.74
N SER A 271 13.24 3.38 14.01
CA SER A 271 14.52 2.79 13.57
C SER A 271 14.78 1.39 14.14
N GLU A 272 14.40 1.15 15.40
CA GLU A 272 14.48 -0.16 16.05
C GLU A 272 13.47 -1.13 15.40
N TYR A 273 12.20 -0.72 15.29
CA TYR A 273 11.15 -1.49 14.60
C TYR A 273 11.53 -1.86 13.16
N GLU A 274 12.09 -0.92 12.39
CA GLU A 274 12.53 -1.14 11.01
C GLU A 274 13.63 -2.20 10.93
N SER A 275 14.59 -2.16 11.86
CA SER A 275 15.72 -3.12 11.89
C SER A 275 15.25 -4.51 12.28
N GLU A 276 14.46 -4.63 13.35
CA GLU A 276 13.90 -5.90 13.83
C GLU A 276 12.97 -6.55 12.77
N THR A 277 12.13 -5.73 12.13
CA THR A 277 11.20 -6.22 11.10
C THR A 277 11.96 -6.70 9.86
N TYR A 278 13.04 -6.00 9.47
CA TYR A 278 13.88 -6.43 8.36
C TYR A 278 14.58 -7.76 8.66
N GLU A 279 15.16 -7.92 9.84
CA GLU A 279 15.81 -9.18 10.25
C GLU A 279 14.84 -10.35 10.26
N LYS A 280 13.64 -10.15 10.82
CA LYS A 280 12.57 -11.15 10.81
C LYS A 280 12.16 -11.52 9.39
N LEU A 281 11.90 -10.53 8.53
CA LEU A 281 11.51 -10.76 7.14
C LEU A 281 12.60 -11.52 6.37
N ILE A 282 13.88 -11.16 6.53
CA ILE A 282 14.98 -11.90 5.91
C ILE A 282 14.99 -13.37 6.38
N SER A 283 14.87 -13.60 7.68
CA SER A 283 14.81 -14.96 8.25
C SER A 283 13.64 -15.76 7.69
N ASP A 284 12.43 -15.17 7.63
CA ASP A 284 11.23 -15.83 7.10
C ASP A 284 11.36 -16.14 5.60
N ILE A 285 12.02 -15.26 4.84
CA ILE A 285 12.31 -15.47 3.42
C ILE A 285 13.31 -16.61 3.24
N GLU A 286 14.41 -16.63 3.99
CA GLU A 286 15.45 -17.66 3.89
C GLU A 286 14.96 -19.04 4.33
N ALA A 287 13.92 -19.08 5.17
CA ALA A 287 13.22 -20.31 5.51
C ALA A 287 12.33 -20.87 4.37
N GLN A 288 12.07 -20.11 3.29
CA GLN A 288 11.28 -20.60 2.17
C GLN A 288 12.05 -21.66 1.37
N PRO A 289 11.42 -22.79 0.97
CA PRO A 289 12.13 -23.89 0.31
C PRO A 289 12.54 -23.59 -1.14
N ASN A 290 11.96 -22.58 -1.78
CA ASN A 290 12.15 -22.29 -3.20
C ASN A 290 13.03 -21.04 -3.39
N GLU A 291 14.24 -21.21 -3.89
CA GLU A 291 15.20 -20.12 -4.13
C GLU A 291 14.67 -19.03 -5.07
N ALA A 292 13.86 -19.38 -6.08
CA ALA A 292 13.26 -18.39 -6.97
C ALA A 292 12.26 -17.50 -6.21
N VAL A 293 11.49 -18.09 -5.28
CA VAL A 293 10.59 -17.35 -4.39
C VAL A 293 11.38 -16.46 -3.45
N GLN A 294 12.49 -16.97 -2.88
CA GLN A 294 13.37 -16.16 -2.04
C GLN A 294 13.89 -14.94 -2.79
N ALA A 295 14.35 -15.11 -4.03
CA ALA A 295 14.87 -14.03 -4.87
C ALA A 295 13.80 -12.95 -5.12
N VAL A 296 12.57 -13.35 -5.42
CA VAL A 296 11.43 -12.43 -5.58
C VAL A 296 11.19 -11.66 -4.29
N LEU A 297 11.07 -12.34 -3.15
CA LEU A 297 10.79 -11.69 -1.86
C LEU A 297 11.94 -10.76 -1.43
N LYS A 298 13.20 -11.16 -1.62
CA LYS A 298 14.39 -10.32 -1.35
C LYS A 298 14.39 -9.07 -2.24
N SER A 299 14.01 -9.19 -3.52
CA SER A 299 13.88 -8.03 -4.43
C SER A 299 12.86 -7.01 -3.90
N PHE A 300 11.69 -7.48 -3.46
CA PHE A 300 10.66 -6.62 -2.88
C PHE A 300 11.15 -5.93 -1.61
N LEU A 301 11.74 -6.69 -0.69
CA LEU A 301 12.25 -6.15 0.57
C LEU A 301 13.32 -5.09 0.35
N HIS A 302 14.26 -5.34 -0.59
CA HIS A 302 15.33 -4.39 -0.92
C HIS A 302 14.79 -3.06 -1.46
N LYS A 303 13.69 -3.09 -2.22
CA LYS A 303 13.06 -1.88 -2.76
C LYS A 303 12.40 -1.00 -1.71
N ILE A 304 12.04 -1.55 -0.55
CA ILE A 304 11.33 -0.82 0.51
C ILE A 304 12.19 -0.54 1.74
N TYR A 305 13.22 -1.36 2.01
CA TYR A 305 14.05 -1.20 3.20
C TYR A 305 14.76 0.16 3.21
N ARG A 306 14.61 0.91 4.31
CA ARG A 306 15.18 2.26 4.47
C ARG A 306 14.81 3.23 3.33
N ARG A 307 13.62 3.09 2.75
CA ARG A 307 13.13 4.01 1.73
C ARG A 307 12.99 5.42 2.32
N ARG A 308 13.26 6.42 1.47
CA ARG A 308 13.10 7.84 1.81
C ARG A 308 11.87 8.50 1.17
N LYS A 309 11.15 7.73 0.34
CA LYS A 309 9.94 8.12 -0.41
C LYS A 309 9.22 6.91 -0.96
#